data_AF-A0A7V9QHS7-F1
#
_entry.id   AF-A0A7V9QHS7-F1
#
_cell.length_a   1.000
_cell.length_b   1.000
_cell.length_c   1.000
_cell.angle_alpha   90.00
_cell.angle_beta   90.00
_cell.angle_gamma   90.00
#
_symmetry.space_group_name_H-M   'P 1'
#
loop_
_entity.id
_entity.type
_entity.pdbx_description
1 polymer ?
#
loop_
_entity_poly.entity_id
_entity_poly.type
_entity_poly.pdbx_seq_one_letter_code
_entity_poly.pdbx_strand_id
1 'polypeptide(L)'
;MLTRSISRIACTAGTLVMLGVASPKSSAQTSAADSSHPSVAPVPQPHYKLRFALGFVASILAHESGHVIASYAVGGHPSFGFNKWRPTIYSGIDSRIEPHKQFIFSSAGLNVQTLLDEALLDWPHARGSIAGPFERGLLAGGIGTVLFYISLGRSANVSDVTFMARTSSLSKTQISLIYGGIAALHVVRIHFKDRYAHFFTVPDGSGHLRVGMSLAPD
;
A
#
# COMPACT_ATOMS: atom_id res chain seq x y z
N MET A 1 -42.68 5.02 43.69
CA MET A 1 -42.10 4.41 42.47
C MET A 1 -40.90 5.26 42.08
N LEU A 2 -39.65 5.00 42.55
CA LEU A 2 -38.65 4.06 42.00
C LEU A 2 -38.55 4.13 40.46
N THR A 3 -37.44 4.35 39.75
CA THR A 3 -36.04 4.78 40.01
C THR A 3 -35.38 5.06 38.63
N ARG A 4 -34.29 5.83 38.65
CA ARG A 4 -33.33 6.27 37.59
C ARG A 4 -32.93 5.29 36.47
N SER A 5 -32.48 5.83 35.31
CA SER A 5 -31.10 5.74 34.75
C SER A 5 -31.07 5.87 33.20
N ILE A 6 -30.61 6.98 32.60
CA ILE A 6 -29.27 7.24 32.04
C ILE A 6 -28.70 6.10 31.16
N SER A 7 -28.51 6.34 29.86
CA SER A 7 -27.16 6.32 29.24
C SER A 7 -27.13 6.81 27.78
N ARG A 8 -26.32 7.84 27.58
CA ARG A 8 -25.78 8.32 26.31
C ARG A 8 -24.84 7.24 25.74
N ILE A 9 -24.92 6.95 24.45
CA ILE A 9 -23.85 6.21 23.76
C ILE A 9 -23.06 7.22 22.93
N ALA A 10 -21.78 7.26 23.26
CA ALA A 10 -20.81 8.28 22.96
C ALA A 10 -20.25 8.17 21.54
N CYS A 11 -19.93 9.35 20.98
CA CYS A 11 -18.90 9.51 19.97
C CYS A 11 -17.57 9.01 20.53
N THR A 12 -17.05 7.91 20.03
CA THR A 12 -15.65 7.54 20.21
C THR A 12 -14.85 8.00 19.00
N ALA A 13 -14.17 9.13 19.20
CA ALA A 13 -13.04 9.55 18.40
C ALA A 13 -11.96 8.45 18.46
N GLY A 14 -11.59 7.90 17.31
CA GLY A 14 -10.45 7.01 17.19
C GLY A 14 -9.17 7.82 17.33
N THR A 15 -8.63 7.88 18.54
CA THR A 15 -7.29 8.39 18.83
C THR A 15 -6.27 7.55 18.08
N LEU A 16 -5.59 8.16 17.12
CA LEU A 16 -4.40 7.63 16.46
C LEU A 16 -3.29 7.58 17.52
N VAL A 17 -3.01 6.40 18.06
CA VAL A 17 -1.83 6.20 18.92
C VAL A 17 -0.60 6.24 18.02
N MET A 18 0.08 7.38 18.02
CA MET A 18 1.49 7.46 17.65
C MET A 18 2.27 6.60 18.64
N LEU A 19 2.67 5.39 18.25
CA LEU A 19 3.69 4.65 18.96
C LEU A 19 5.01 5.42 18.83
N GLY A 20 5.35 6.17 19.87
CA GLY A 20 6.72 6.58 20.14
C GLY A 20 7.54 5.32 20.41
N VAL A 21 8.32 4.89 19.41
CA VAL A 21 9.31 3.83 19.59
C VAL A 21 10.44 4.42 20.42
N ALA A 22 10.51 4.00 21.67
CA ALA A 22 11.66 4.26 22.53
C ALA A 22 12.92 3.68 21.86
N SER A 23 13.93 4.52 21.70
CA SER A 23 15.26 4.11 21.22
C SER A 23 15.81 3.01 22.14
N PRO A 24 16.10 1.79 21.66
CA PRO A 24 16.91 0.88 22.44
C PRO A 24 18.33 1.46 22.54
N LYS A 25 18.82 1.64 23.78
CA LYS A 25 20.24 1.88 24.03
C LYS A 25 21.01 0.67 23.47
N SER A 26 21.69 0.89 22.36
CA SER A 26 22.52 -0.10 21.70
C SER A 26 23.75 -0.36 22.58
N SER A 27 23.77 -1.50 23.26
CA SER A 27 25.01 -2.03 23.85
C SER A 27 25.95 -2.39 22.70
N ALA A 28 27.08 -1.70 22.63
CA ALA A 28 28.13 -1.97 21.66
C ALA A 28 28.68 -3.38 21.89
N GLN A 29 28.31 -4.32 21.02
CA GLN A 29 29.01 -5.59 20.86
C GLN A 29 29.90 -5.45 19.63
N THR A 30 31.19 -5.18 19.88
CA THR A 30 32.27 -5.22 18.90
C THR A 30 32.33 -6.62 18.26
N SER A 31 31.65 -6.78 17.14
CA SER A 31 31.99 -7.81 16.17
C SER A 31 32.99 -7.20 15.21
N ALA A 32 34.25 -7.62 15.34
CA ALA A 32 35.26 -7.34 14.33
C ALA A 32 34.79 -7.97 13.01
N ALA A 33 34.24 -7.15 12.13
CA ALA A 33 33.80 -7.55 10.81
C ALA A 33 35.00 -7.56 9.86
N ASP A 34 35.31 -8.77 9.41
CA ASP A 34 36.21 -9.10 8.32
C ASP A 34 35.91 -8.22 7.09
N SER A 35 36.82 -7.29 6.80
CA SER A 35 36.67 -6.24 5.80
C SER A 35 37.32 -6.68 4.51
N SER A 36 36.65 -7.52 3.73
CA SER A 36 37.12 -7.94 2.40
C SER A 36 36.01 -7.98 1.35
N HIS A 37 35.03 -7.07 1.43
CA HIS A 37 34.14 -6.78 0.31
C HIS A 37 34.54 -5.47 -0.38
N PRO A 38 34.83 -5.48 -1.68
CA PRO A 38 35.08 -4.23 -2.41
C PRO A 38 33.83 -3.35 -2.33
N SER A 39 33.98 -2.16 -1.76
CA SER A 39 32.99 -1.10 -1.85
C SER A 39 32.79 -0.76 -3.31
N VAL A 40 31.74 -1.31 -3.92
CA VAL A 40 31.29 -0.90 -5.25
C VAL A 40 30.87 0.56 -5.11
N ALA A 41 31.60 1.46 -5.77
CA ALA A 41 31.27 2.87 -5.79
C ALA A 41 29.81 3.06 -6.26
N PRO A 42 29.03 3.96 -5.64
CA PRO A 42 27.67 4.24 -6.05
C PRO A 42 27.64 4.64 -7.52
N VAL A 43 26.91 3.89 -8.35
CA VAL A 43 26.54 4.36 -9.67
C VAL A 43 25.42 5.40 -9.47
N PRO A 44 25.62 6.68 -9.81
CA PRO A 44 24.55 7.65 -9.81
C PRO A 44 23.38 7.07 -10.60
N GLN A 45 22.18 7.04 -10.03
CA GLN A 45 20.98 6.57 -10.72
C GLN A 45 20.33 7.79 -11.38
N PRO A 46 20.64 8.12 -12.64
CA PRO A 46 19.99 9.22 -13.33
C PRO A 46 18.47 9.01 -13.29
N HIS A 47 17.73 10.09 -13.10
CA HIS A 47 16.27 10.12 -13.09
C HIS A 47 15.61 9.27 -11.98
N TYR A 48 16.22 9.15 -10.79
CA TYR A 48 15.63 8.42 -9.65
C TYR A 48 14.17 8.82 -9.38
N LYS A 49 13.90 10.14 -9.21
CA LYS A 49 12.57 10.68 -8.91
C LYS A 49 11.55 10.31 -10.00
N LEU A 50 11.94 10.40 -11.27
CA LEU A 50 11.08 10.03 -12.39
C LEU A 50 10.79 8.52 -12.39
N ARG A 51 11.81 7.67 -12.25
CA ARG A 51 11.61 6.21 -12.21
C ARG A 51 10.73 5.80 -11.03
N PHE A 52 10.89 6.43 -9.88
CA PHE A 52 10.01 6.25 -8.72
C PHE A 52 8.58 6.66 -9.03
N ALA A 53 8.38 7.86 -9.58
CA ALA A 53 7.05 8.33 -9.96
C ALA A 53 6.39 7.40 -11.00
N LEU A 54 7.14 6.92 -11.98
CA LEU A 54 6.65 5.95 -12.96
C LEU A 54 6.23 4.63 -12.32
N GLY A 55 7.00 4.12 -11.34
CA GLY A 55 6.61 2.94 -10.57
C GLY A 55 5.33 3.16 -9.79
N PHE A 56 5.20 4.31 -9.13
CA PHE A 56 4.00 4.68 -8.38
C PHE A 56 2.77 4.75 -9.28
N VAL A 57 2.87 5.43 -10.43
CA VAL A 57 1.80 5.50 -11.43
C VAL A 57 1.47 4.11 -11.97
N ALA A 58 2.47 3.28 -12.26
CA ALA A 58 2.26 1.92 -12.72
C ALA A 58 1.49 1.07 -11.69
N SER A 59 1.70 1.28 -10.39
CA SER A 59 0.94 0.60 -9.34
C SER A 59 -0.53 1.00 -9.34
N ILE A 60 -0.83 2.29 -9.55
CA ILE A 60 -2.21 2.78 -9.70
C ILE A 60 -2.84 2.18 -10.97
N LEU A 61 -2.13 2.20 -12.10
CA LEU A 61 -2.64 1.61 -13.34
C LEU A 61 -2.89 0.10 -13.20
N ALA A 62 -2.03 -0.61 -12.47
CA ALA A 62 -2.24 -2.03 -12.16
C ALA A 62 -3.53 -2.24 -11.35
N HIS A 63 -3.78 -1.42 -10.33
CA HIS A 63 -5.01 -1.43 -9.55
C HIS A 63 -6.24 -1.25 -10.45
N GLU A 64 -6.24 -0.21 -11.27
CA GLU A 64 -7.34 0.09 -12.20
C GLU A 64 -7.53 -1.02 -13.26
N SER A 65 -6.43 -1.62 -13.75
CA SER A 65 -6.50 -2.76 -14.67
C SER A 65 -7.18 -3.98 -14.06
N GLY A 66 -7.02 -4.19 -12.74
CA GLY A 66 -7.73 -5.21 -11.98
C GLY A 66 -9.24 -5.05 -12.09
N HIS A 67 -9.75 -3.83 -11.93
CA HIS A 67 -11.17 -3.53 -12.10
C HIS A 67 -11.66 -3.81 -13.53
N VAL A 68 -10.88 -3.42 -14.55
CA VAL A 68 -11.23 -3.67 -15.96
C VAL A 68 -11.31 -5.18 -16.24
N ILE A 69 -10.27 -5.93 -15.86
CA ILE A 69 -10.21 -7.39 -16.06
C ILE A 69 -11.36 -8.07 -15.32
N ALA A 70 -11.58 -7.72 -14.05
CA ALA A 70 -12.65 -8.30 -13.25
C ALA A 70 -14.04 -7.97 -13.82
N SER A 71 -14.24 -6.74 -14.32
CA SER A 71 -15.49 -6.36 -14.99
C SER A 71 -15.76 -7.27 -16.18
N TYR A 72 -14.80 -7.47 -17.08
CA TYR A 72 -14.95 -8.40 -18.20
C TYR A 72 -15.17 -9.85 -17.75
N ALA A 73 -14.42 -10.31 -16.74
CA ALA A 73 -14.51 -11.68 -16.24
C ALA A 73 -15.89 -12.02 -15.66
N VAL A 74 -16.60 -11.04 -15.10
CA VAL A 74 -17.95 -11.24 -14.55
C VAL A 74 -19.07 -10.84 -15.53
N GLY A 75 -18.74 -10.53 -16.79
CA GLY A 75 -19.69 -10.13 -17.83
C GLY A 75 -20.18 -8.68 -17.72
N GLY A 76 -19.45 -7.82 -17.02
CA GLY A 76 -19.65 -6.38 -16.99
C GLY A 76 -19.12 -5.68 -18.24
N HIS A 77 -19.41 -4.38 -18.34
CA HIS A 77 -18.99 -3.53 -19.44
C HIS A 77 -18.31 -2.30 -18.83
N PRO A 78 -16.98 -2.35 -18.64
CA PRO A 78 -16.28 -1.30 -17.92
C PRO A 78 -16.33 0.00 -18.73
N SER A 79 -16.60 1.11 -18.06
CA SER A 79 -16.56 2.45 -18.65
C SER A 79 -15.78 3.41 -17.76
N PHE A 80 -15.16 4.40 -18.39
CA PHE A 80 -14.39 5.43 -17.71
C PHE A 80 -15.22 6.69 -17.58
N GLY A 81 -15.14 7.34 -16.44
CA GLY A 81 -15.77 8.63 -16.24
C GLY A 81 -15.18 9.37 -15.05
N PHE A 82 -15.89 10.41 -14.62
CA PHE A 82 -15.50 11.21 -13.47
C PHE A 82 -16.62 11.24 -12.44
N ASN A 83 -16.30 10.94 -11.19
CA ASN A 83 -17.19 11.19 -10.06
C ASN A 83 -16.59 12.27 -9.16
N LYS A 84 -17.24 13.44 -9.08
CA LYS A 84 -16.74 14.60 -8.30
C LYS A 84 -15.26 14.90 -8.61
N TRP A 85 -14.94 15.00 -9.91
CA TRP A 85 -13.58 15.24 -10.43
C TRP A 85 -12.56 14.12 -10.24
N ARG A 86 -12.98 12.96 -9.71
CA ARG A 86 -12.11 11.79 -9.59
C ARG A 86 -12.29 10.88 -10.80
N PRO A 87 -11.23 10.53 -11.53
CA PRO A 87 -11.28 9.42 -12.49
C PRO A 87 -11.87 8.19 -11.80
N THR A 88 -12.83 7.54 -12.45
CA THR A 88 -13.55 6.39 -11.89
C THR A 88 -13.81 5.38 -12.99
N ILE A 89 -13.52 4.11 -12.72
CA ILE A 89 -13.94 2.98 -13.54
C ILE A 89 -15.27 2.47 -13.01
N TYR A 90 -16.27 2.44 -13.89
CA TYR A 90 -17.59 1.90 -13.60
C TYR A 90 -17.69 0.50 -14.18
N SER A 91 -18.12 -0.47 -13.39
CA SER A 91 -18.23 -1.87 -13.79
C SER A 91 -19.31 -2.17 -14.82
N GLY A 92 -20.33 -1.31 -14.91
CA GLY A 92 -21.57 -1.58 -15.64
C GLY A 92 -22.47 -2.63 -14.96
N ILE A 93 -22.21 -2.99 -13.71
CA ILE A 93 -22.94 -4.02 -12.96
C ILE A 93 -23.90 -3.36 -11.96
N ASP A 94 -25.16 -3.80 -11.94
CA ASP A 94 -26.10 -3.38 -10.90
C ASP A 94 -25.84 -4.15 -9.59
N SER A 95 -25.27 -3.45 -8.61
CA SER A 95 -24.98 -3.98 -7.27
C SER A 95 -26.19 -4.55 -6.50
N ARG A 96 -27.43 -4.19 -6.86
CA ARG A 96 -28.66 -4.69 -6.21
C ARG A 96 -29.12 -6.01 -6.80
N ILE A 97 -28.87 -6.22 -8.09
CA ILE A 97 -29.29 -7.42 -8.82
C ILE A 97 -28.18 -8.47 -8.77
N GLU A 98 -26.93 -8.04 -8.92
CA GLU A 98 -25.75 -8.89 -9.05
C GLU A 98 -24.67 -8.54 -8.00
N PRO A 99 -24.99 -8.63 -6.70
CA PRO A 99 -24.09 -8.18 -5.63
C PRO A 99 -22.74 -8.91 -5.67
N HIS A 100 -22.72 -10.21 -5.97
CA HIS A 100 -21.49 -11.00 -6.05
C HIS A 100 -20.54 -10.53 -7.16
N LYS A 101 -21.08 -10.21 -8.35
CA LYS A 101 -20.27 -9.70 -9.46
C LYS A 101 -19.69 -8.33 -9.12
N GLN A 102 -20.49 -7.47 -8.50
CA GLN A 102 -20.00 -6.17 -8.04
C GLN A 102 -18.96 -6.30 -6.92
N PHE A 103 -19.10 -7.29 -6.02
CA PHE A 103 -18.08 -7.56 -5.00
C PHE A 103 -16.74 -7.95 -5.63
N ILE A 104 -16.75 -8.85 -6.62
CA ILE A 104 -15.54 -9.25 -7.36
C ILE A 104 -14.90 -8.04 -8.03
N PHE A 105 -15.70 -7.24 -8.75
CA PHE A 105 -15.22 -5.99 -9.35
C PHE A 105 -14.59 -5.06 -8.30
N SER A 106 -15.29 -4.81 -7.19
CA SER A 106 -14.86 -3.82 -6.18
C SER A 106 -13.62 -4.27 -5.40
N SER A 107 -13.41 -5.58 -5.23
CA SER A 107 -12.21 -6.12 -4.57
C SER A 107 -11.00 -6.24 -5.50
N ALA A 108 -11.22 -6.22 -6.82
CA ALA A 108 -10.20 -6.57 -7.80
C ALA A 108 -8.95 -5.69 -7.75
N GLY A 109 -9.10 -4.37 -7.66
CA GLY A 109 -7.96 -3.45 -7.60
C GLY A 109 -7.07 -3.72 -6.39
N LEU A 110 -7.67 -3.86 -5.20
CA LEU A 110 -6.94 -4.17 -3.96
C LEU A 110 -6.31 -5.57 -3.96
N ASN A 111 -6.95 -6.56 -4.61
CA ASN A 111 -6.39 -7.90 -4.78
C ASN A 111 -5.16 -7.87 -5.71
N VAL A 112 -5.24 -7.19 -6.86
CA VAL A 112 -4.09 -7.03 -7.76
C VAL A 112 -2.93 -6.36 -7.04
N GLN A 113 -3.23 -5.34 -6.24
CA GLN A 113 -2.22 -4.62 -5.47
C GLN A 113 -1.54 -5.51 -4.43
N THR A 114 -2.34 -6.27 -3.69
CA THR A 114 -1.84 -7.26 -2.72
C THR A 114 -0.94 -8.29 -3.38
N LEU A 115 -1.37 -8.82 -4.53
CA LEU A 115 -0.61 -9.81 -5.29
C LEU A 115 0.69 -9.22 -5.86
N LEU A 116 0.64 -7.99 -6.35
CA LEU A 116 1.81 -7.29 -6.88
C LEU A 116 2.83 -7.00 -5.79
N ASP A 117 2.39 -6.51 -4.64
CA ASP A 117 3.24 -6.25 -3.48
C ASP A 117 3.87 -7.55 -2.95
N GLU A 118 3.08 -8.64 -2.85
CA GLU A 118 3.60 -9.94 -2.43
C GLU A 118 4.60 -10.50 -3.45
N ALA A 119 4.28 -10.48 -4.74
CA ALA A 119 5.17 -10.95 -5.80
C ALA A 119 6.46 -10.14 -5.85
N LEU A 120 6.37 -8.82 -5.70
CA LEU A 120 7.54 -7.97 -5.64
C LEU A 120 8.40 -8.33 -4.42
N LEU A 121 7.79 -8.49 -3.23
CA LEU A 121 8.52 -8.84 -2.03
C LEU A 121 9.12 -10.25 -2.05
N ASP A 122 8.50 -11.22 -2.73
CA ASP A 122 8.99 -12.59 -2.81
C ASP A 122 9.91 -12.86 -4.00
N TRP A 123 9.94 -11.96 -4.99
CA TRP A 123 10.87 -12.06 -6.10
C TRP A 123 12.32 -12.13 -5.59
N PRO A 124 13.16 -13.02 -6.15
CA PRO A 124 14.59 -13.05 -5.82
C PRO A 124 15.23 -11.76 -6.35
N HIS A 125 15.29 -10.75 -5.49
CA HIS A 125 16.13 -9.59 -5.70
C HIS A 125 17.57 -10.11 -5.58
N ALA A 126 18.29 -10.21 -6.71
CA ALA A 126 19.67 -10.69 -6.70
C ALA A 126 20.45 -9.91 -5.62
N ARG A 127 21.31 -10.58 -4.86
CA ARG A 127 22.16 -9.88 -3.86
C ARG A 127 22.95 -8.80 -4.60
N GLY A 128 22.67 -7.53 -4.31
CA GLY A 128 23.26 -6.37 -5.02
C GLY A 128 22.41 -5.77 -6.14
N SER A 129 21.31 -6.41 -6.55
CA SER A 129 20.23 -5.78 -7.33
C SER A 129 19.44 -4.87 -6.40
N ILE A 130 19.86 -3.61 -6.34
CA ILE A 130 19.08 -2.54 -5.71
C ILE A 130 17.67 -2.61 -6.31
N ALA A 131 16.62 -2.87 -5.51
CA ALA A 131 15.26 -2.64 -5.99
C ALA A 131 15.20 -1.20 -6.48
N GLY A 132 15.13 -1.07 -7.80
CA GLY A 132 15.37 0.20 -8.46
C GLY A 132 14.32 1.21 -8.01
N PRO A 133 14.54 2.51 -8.23
CA PRO A 133 13.54 3.54 -7.91
C PRO A 133 12.13 3.18 -8.38
N PHE A 134 11.98 2.52 -9.54
CA PHE A 134 10.71 2.03 -10.06
C PHE A 134 10.01 1.02 -9.15
N GLU A 135 10.67 -0.05 -8.73
CA GLU A 135 10.07 -1.09 -7.86
C GLU A 135 9.66 -0.50 -6.50
N ARG A 136 10.44 0.44 -5.98
CA ARG A 136 10.08 1.19 -4.77
C ARG A 136 8.83 2.03 -4.97
N GLY A 137 8.74 2.71 -6.11
CA GLY A 137 7.54 3.46 -6.49
C GLY A 137 6.32 2.54 -6.58
N LEU A 138 6.49 1.36 -7.18
CA LEU A 138 5.44 0.36 -7.34
C LEU A 138 4.87 -0.09 -5.98
N LEU A 139 5.76 -0.48 -5.07
CA LEU A 139 5.42 -0.90 -3.70
C LEU A 139 4.81 0.24 -2.87
N ALA A 140 5.39 1.44 -2.97
CA ALA A 140 4.87 2.62 -2.28
C ALA A 140 3.47 2.99 -2.80
N GLY A 141 3.22 2.84 -4.10
CA GLY A 141 1.90 3.02 -4.71
C GLY A 141 0.89 1.98 -4.22
N GLY A 142 1.33 0.74 -4.01
CA GLY A 142 0.49 -0.34 -3.53
C GLY A 142 0.00 -0.09 -2.10
N ILE A 143 0.96 0.08 -1.19
CA ILE A 143 0.70 0.44 0.20
C ILE A 143 -0.11 1.74 0.30
N GLY A 144 0.26 2.76 -0.49
CA GLY A 144 -0.41 4.06 -0.50
C GLY A 144 -1.88 3.97 -0.92
N THR A 145 -2.19 3.17 -1.94
CA THR A 145 -3.58 2.96 -2.39
C THR A 145 -4.41 2.23 -1.34
N VAL A 146 -3.85 1.20 -0.68
CA VAL A 146 -4.52 0.54 0.45
C VAL A 146 -4.79 1.54 1.57
N LEU A 147 -3.78 2.33 1.98
CA LEU A 147 -3.94 3.37 2.99
C LEU A 147 -5.02 4.38 2.62
N PHE A 148 -5.07 4.81 1.36
CA PHE A 148 -6.12 5.70 0.85
C PHE A 148 -7.50 5.06 1.04
N TYR A 149 -7.71 3.82 0.61
CA TYR A 149 -9.01 3.16 0.66
C TYR A 149 -9.49 2.82 2.08
N ILE A 150 -8.57 2.54 3.01
CA ILE A 150 -8.96 2.29 4.41
C ILE A 150 -9.17 3.58 5.22
N SER A 151 -8.68 4.72 4.75
CA SER A 151 -8.82 6.03 5.40
C SER A 151 -9.83 6.94 4.66
N LEU A 152 -9.35 7.76 3.73
CA LEU A 152 -10.10 8.80 3.03
C LEU A 152 -11.09 8.21 2.02
N GLY A 153 -10.66 7.19 1.27
CA GLY A 153 -11.44 6.50 0.26
C GLY A 153 -12.56 5.63 0.82
N ARG A 154 -12.52 5.29 2.12
CA ARG A 154 -13.42 4.32 2.78
C ARG A 154 -14.92 4.64 2.66
N SER A 155 -15.26 5.92 2.60
CA SER A 155 -16.64 6.41 2.59
C SER A 155 -17.01 7.16 1.31
N ALA A 156 -16.16 7.11 0.28
CA ALA A 156 -16.50 7.76 -0.99
C ALA A 156 -17.71 7.07 -1.67
N ASN A 157 -18.51 7.86 -2.40
CA ASN A 157 -19.74 7.38 -3.06
C ASN A 157 -19.50 6.25 -4.09
N VAL A 158 -18.31 6.19 -4.68
CA VAL A 158 -17.86 5.14 -5.61
C VAL A 158 -16.66 4.37 -5.04
N SER A 159 -16.59 4.24 -3.72
CA SER A 159 -15.53 3.51 -3.05
C SER A 159 -15.71 2.00 -3.20
N ASP A 160 -14.64 1.32 -3.59
CA ASP A 160 -14.51 -0.14 -3.52
C ASP A 160 -14.93 -0.70 -2.17
N VAL A 161 -14.44 -0.09 -1.07
CA VAL A 161 -14.78 -0.49 0.30
C VAL A 161 -16.27 -0.33 0.58
N THR A 162 -16.90 0.70 0.03
CA THR A 162 -18.34 0.91 0.21
C THR A 162 -19.15 -0.10 -0.58
N PHE A 163 -18.76 -0.43 -1.82
CA PHE A 163 -19.45 -1.46 -2.59
C PHE A 163 -19.24 -2.85 -2.00
N MET A 164 -18.01 -3.23 -1.64
CA MET A 164 -17.74 -4.49 -0.94
C MET A 164 -18.58 -4.65 0.33
N ALA A 165 -18.72 -3.58 1.13
CA ALA A 165 -19.52 -3.62 2.35
C ALA A 165 -21.03 -3.70 2.10
N ARG A 166 -21.51 -3.22 0.94
CA ARG A 166 -22.92 -3.30 0.55
C ARG A 166 -23.28 -4.63 -0.07
N THR A 167 -22.32 -5.30 -0.72
CA THR A 167 -22.55 -6.53 -1.48
C THR A 167 -22.03 -7.79 -0.80
N SER A 168 -21.58 -7.68 0.45
CA SER A 168 -21.17 -8.81 1.29
C SER A 168 -21.69 -8.64 2.72
N SER A 169 -21.47 -9.66 3.57
CA SER A 169 -21.72 -9.59 5.01
C SER A 169 -20.63 -8.84 5.79
N LEU A 170 -19.58 -8.35 5.11
CA LEU A 170 -18.45 -7.69 5.75
C LEU A 170 -18.74 -6.21 5.97
N SER A 171 -18.49 -5.73 7.18
CA SER A 171 -18.44 -4.30 7.47
C SER A 171 -17.24 -3.64 6.79
N LYS A 172 -17.32 -2.32 6.57
CA LYS A 172 -16.17 -1.52 6.10
C LYS A 172 -14.94 -1.69 7.00
N THR A 173 -15.14 -1.92 8.30
CA THR A 173 -14.06 -2.17 9.26
C THR A 173 -13.38 -3.49 8.98
N GLN A 174 -14.15 -4.56 8.79
CA GLN A 174 -13.58 -5.87 8.44
C GLN A 174 -12.82 -5.81 7.12
N ILE A 175 -13.38 -5.17 6.09
CA ILE A 175 -12.69 -4.98 4.80
C ILE A 175 -11.38 -4.21 4.97
N SER A 176 -11.40 -3.12 5.75
CA SER A 176 -10.18 -2.33 6.01
C SER A 176 -9.14 -3.11 6.83
N LEU A 177 -9.57 -3.97 7.75
CA LEU A 177 -8.68 -4.83 8.52
C LEU A 177 -8.06 -5.92 7.64
N ILE A 178 -8.80 -6.48 6.68
CA ILE A 178 -8.27 -7.46 5.74
C ILE A 178 -7.16 -6.83 4.90
N TYR A 179 -7.47 -5.80 4.11
CA TYR A 179 -6.49 -5.19 3.19
C TYR A 179 -5.42 -4.39 3.92
N GLY A 180 -5.81 -3.60 4.93
CA GLY A 180 -4.87 -2.84 5.75
C GLY A 180 -3.96 -3.74 6.59
N GLY A 181 -4.46 -4.89 7.06
CA GLY A 181 -3.66 -5.89 7.76
C GLY A 181 -2.60 -6.52 6.87
N ILE A 182 -2.95 -6.85 5.63
CA ILE A 182 -1.98 -7.37 4.65
C ILE A 182 -0.90 -6.32 4.34
N ALA A 183 -1.29 -5.08 4.05
CA ALA A 183 -0.31 -4.01 3.83
C ALA A 183 0.57 -3.74 5.06
N ALA A 184 0.02 -3.83 6.28
CA ALA A 184 0.81 -3.73 7.51
C ALA A 184 1.81 -4.88 7.63
N LEU A 185 1.42 -6.12 7.29
CA LEU A 185 2.35 -7.26 7.24
C LEU A 185 3.46 -7.04 6.22
N HIS A 186 3.16 -6.45 5.06
CA HIS A 186 4.18 -6.05 4.08
C HIS A 186 5.16 -5.03 4.67
N VAL A 187 4.66 -3.96 5.29
CA VAL A 187 5.53 -2.96 5.96
C VAL A 187 6.40 -3.59 7.04
N VAL A 188 5.83 -4.44 7.90
CA VAL A 188 6.55 -5.18 8.95
C VAL A 188 7.62 -6.09 8.33
N ARG A 189 7.29 -6.82 7.26
CA ARG A 189 8.25 -7.68 6.54
C ARG A 189 9.43 -6.87 6.01
N ILE A 190 9.17 -5.73 5.38
CA ILE A 190 10.20 -4.84 4.83
C ILE A 190 11.07 -4.31 5.98
N HIS A 191 10.46 -3.92 7.11
CA HIS A 191 11.18 -3.38 8.27
C HIS A 191 12.13 -4.38 8.94
N PHE A 192 11.70 -5.64 9.11
CA PHE A 192 12.45 -6.61 9.92
C PHE A 192 13.35 -7.57 9.14
N LYS A 193 13.20 -7.70 7.81
CA LYS A 193 14.08 -8.59 7.03
C LYS A 193 15.17 -7.77 6.35
N ASP A 194 16.43 -8.01 6.71
CA ASP A 194 17.61 -7.34 6.14
C ASP A 194 17.66 -7.40 4.61
N ARG A 195 17.09 -8.47 4.02
CA ARG A 195 16.97 -8.60 2.56
C ARG A 195 16.22 -7.43 1.91
N TYR A 196 15.42 -6.67 2.65
CA TYR A 196 14.69 -5.50 2.19
C TYR A 196 15.25 -4.17 2.69
N ALA A 197 16.38 -4.15 3.42
CA ALA A 197 17.02 -2.92 3.89
C ALA A 197 17.34 -1.95 2.74
N HIS A 198 17.52 -2.50 1.53
CA HIS A 198 17.69 -1.71 0.32
C HIS A 198 16.49 -0.81 0.03
N PHE A 199 15.23 -1.16 0.33
CA PHE A 199 14.07 -0.28 0.11
C PHE A 199 14.13 1.04 0.90
N PHE A 200 14.80 1.05 2.05
CA PHE A 200 14.93 2.24 2.92
C PHE A 200 16.23 2.99 2.76
N THR A 201 17.17 2.45 1.99
CA THR A 201 18.50 3.02 1.81
C THR A 201 18.75 3.41 0.37
N VAL A 202 19.37 4.57 0.17
CA VAL A 202 19.92 5.00 -1.11
C VAL A 202 21.40 5.31 -0.86
N PRO A 203 22.33 4.77 -1.65
CA PRO A 203 23.72 5.16 -1.52
C PRO A 203 23.85 6.64 -1.89
N ASP A 204 24.53 7.43 -1.05
CA ASP A 204 24.87 8.81 -1.38
C ASP A 204 26.07 8.88 -2.30
N GLY A 205 26.25 10.03 -2.95
CA GLY A 205 27.37 10.28 -3.87
C GLY A 205 28.76 10.17 -3.23
N SER A 206 28.84 10.00 -1.90
CA SER A 206 30.07 9.79 -1.14
C SER A 206 30.31 8.34 -0.71
N GLY A 207 29.43 7.40 -1.07
CA GLY A 207 29.58 5.98 -0.73
C GLY A 207 29.01 5.56 0.63
N HIS A 208 28.32 6.46 1.35
CA HIS A 208 27.58 6.11 2.56
C HIS A 208 26.12 5.74 2.23
N LEU A 209 25.47 4.94 3.08
CA LEU A 209 24.04 4.66 2.96
C LEU A 209 23.24 5.79 3.62
N ARG A 210 22.42 6.49 2.86
CA ARG A 210 21.40 7.38 3.41
C ARG A 210 20.15 6.57 3.72
N VAL A 211 19.71 6.65 4.98
CA VAL A 211 18.42 6.11 5.43
C VAL A 211 17.36 7.19 5.25
N GLY A 212 16.28 6.88 4.53
CA GLY A 212 15.14 7.79 4.33
C GLY A 212 15.11 8.53 2.98
N MET A 213 13.98 9.18 2.68
CA MET A 213 13.80 10.03 1.49
C MET A 213 14.17 11.48 1.80
N SER A 214 15.08 12.05 1.01
CA SER A 214 15.32 13.50 1.02
C SER A 214 14.42 14.16 -0.01
N LEU A 215 13.49 14.99 0.44
CA LEU A 215 12.61 15.80 -0.41
C LEU A 215 13.28 17.10 -0.88
N ALA A 216 14.58 17.26 -0.66
CA ALA A 216 15.29 18.45 -1.12
C ALA A 216 15.33 18.50 -2.66
N PRO A 217 15.16 19.69 -3.27
CA PRO A 217 15.50 19.89 -4.67
C PRO A 217 17.01 19.65 -4.85
N ASP A 218 17.37 19.08 -5.99
CA ASP A 218 18.76 18.95 -6.42
C ASP A 218 19.34 20.32 -6.75
#